data_AF-D4X9W9-F1
#
_entry.id   AF-D4X9W9-F1
#
_cell.length_a   1.000
_cell.length_b   1.000
_cell.length_c   1.000
_cell.angle_alpha   90.00
_cell.angle_beta   90.00
_cell.angle_gamma   90.00
#
_symmetry.space_group_name_H-M   'P 1'
#
loop_
_entity.id
_entity.type
_entity.pdbx_description
1 polymer ?
#
loop_
_entity_poly.entity_id
_entity_poly.type
_entity_poly.pdbx_seq_one_letter_code
_entity_poly.pdbx_strand_id
1 'polypeptide(L)'
;MKTIQNYAPPDVQSLQRLQDRLGFSDARMAELAGLDAATPWPGFVGGPEPRTLGRQRLFYMMARLTLDERQWQRVLDAMREAGARFDYEVPLAASAEPAPQPEADEDRKFGMLLVSRNGAFHEMEQLREFAHFAHEADVSRFINSVFYDSDIDLCRFRFADDEGLTDASRDRIFDAAHRTITRFEFDGRIYHGGIPPESDG
;
A
#
# COMPACT_ATOMS: atom_id res chain seq x y z
N MET A 1 -32.68 -25.43 -2.66
CA MET A 1 -31.25 -25.17 -2.98
C MET A 1 -31.19 -23.93 -3.86
N LYS A 2 -30.30 -22.97 -3.58
CA LYS A 2 -30.17 -21.75 -4.41
C LYS A 2 -29.33 -22.09 -5.65
N THR A 3 -29.96 -22.45 -6.76
CA THR A 3 -29.27 -22.75 -8.01
C THR A 3 -29.33 -21.55 -8.94
N ILE A 4 -28.18 -21.08 -9.43
CA ILE A 4 -28.12 -20.02 -10.43
C ILE A 4 -28.58 -20.59 -11.78
N GLN A 5 -29.71 -20.10 -12.30
CA GLN A 5 -30.25 -20.47 -13.61
C GLN A 5 -30.04 -19.34 -14.62
N ASN A 6 -30.00 -19.68 -15.92
CA ASN A 6 -29.89 -18.71 -17.03
C ASN A 6 -28.71 -17.74 -16.87
N TYR A 7 -27.53 -18.27 -16.55
CA TYR A 7 -26.34 -17.45 -16.35
C TYR A 7 -25.90 -16.77 -17.66
N ALA A 8 -25.86 -15.44 -17.65
CA ALA A 8 -25.17 -14.63 -18.64
C ALA A 8 -23.86 -14.10 -18.01
N PRO A 9 -22.70 -14.29 -18.66
CA PRO A 9 -21.44 -13.78 -18.14
C PRO A 9 -21.41 -12.24 -18.18
N PRO A 10 -20.66 -11.60 -17.27
CA PRO A 10 -20.41 -10.16 -17.35
C PRO A 10 -19.69 -9.84 -18.66
N ASP A 11 -20.09 -8.73 -19.29
CA ASP A 11 -19.40 -8.20 -20.46
C ASP A 11 -18.06 -7.56 -20.08
N VAL A 12 -17.23 -7.35 -21.11
CA VAL A 12 -15.90 -6.75 -21.01
C VAL A 12 -15.93 -5.43 -20.23
N GLN A 13 -16.90 -4.57 -20.54
CA GLN A 13 -17.01 -3.25 -19.93
C GLN A 13 -17.33 -3.35 -18.43
N SER A 14 -18.16 -4.31 -18.03
CA SER A 14 -18.50 -4.58 -16.63
C SER A 14 -17.30 -5.10 -15.85
N LEU A 15 -16.47 -5.92 -16.47
CA LEU A 15 -15.23 -6.41 -15.88
C LEU A 15 -14.18 -5.30 -15.73
N GLN A 16 -14.05 -4.43 -16.73
CA GLN A 16 -13.18 -3.26 -16.64
C GLN A 16 -13.62 -2.33 -15.52
N ARG A 17 -14.92 -2.00 -15.44
CA ARG A 17 -15.47 -1.19 -14.33
C ARG A 17 -15.25 -1.82 -12.96
N LEU A 18 -15.34 -3.16 -12.87
CA LEU A 18 -15.05 -3.88 -11.63
C LEU A 18 -13.58 -3.69 -11.23
N GLN A 19 -12.65 -3.89 -12.17
CA GLN A 19 -11.23 -3.71 -11.94
C GLN A 19 -10.89 -2.27 -11.53
N ASP A 20 -11.40 -1.28 -12.26
CA ASP A 20 -11.17 0.14 -12.00
C ASP A 20 -11.70 0.52 -10.60
N ARG A 21 -12.89 0.05 -10.23
CA ARG A 21 -13.50 0.31 -8.91
C ARG A 21 -12.68 -0.31 -7.77
N LEU A 22 -12.02 -1.44 -8.01
CA LEU A 22 -11.15 -2.08 -7.02
C LEU A 22 -9.75 -1.45 -6.98
N GLY A 23 -9.35 -0.69 -8.02
CA GLY A 23 -8.00 -0.18 -8.17
C GLY A 23 -6.95 -1.30 -8.31
N PHE A 24 -7.35 -2.46 -8.83
CA PHE A 24 -6.49 -3.65 -8.90
C PHE A 24 -5.73 -3.71 -10.23
N SER A 25 -4.47 -4.14 -10.16
CA SER A 25 -3.69 -4.49 -11.35
C SER A 25 -4.20 -5.79 -11.98
N ASP A 26 -3.81 -6.05 -13.23
CA ASP A 26 -4.16 -7.29 -13.93
C ASP A 26 -3.70 -8.53 -13.17
N ALA A 27 -2.51 -8.48 -12.55
CA ALA A 27 -1.98 -9.56 -11.73
C ALA A 27 -2.87 -9.81 -10.50
N ARG A 28 -3.29 -8.74 -9.81
CA ARG A 28 -4.17 -8.86 -8.63
C ARG A 28 -5.57 -9.32 -9.00
N MET A 29 -6.08 -8.93 -10.17
CA MET A 29 -7.35 -9.45 -10.70
C MET A 29 -7.24 -10.93 -11.09
N ALA A 30 -6.12 -11.34 -11.69
CA ALA A 30 -5.85 -12.74 -12.01
C ALA A 30 -5.80 -13.60 -10.74
N GLU A 31 -5.13 -13.11 -9.69
CA GLU A 31 -5.08 -13.75 -8.39
C GLU A 31 -6.48 -13.83 -7.74
N LEU A 32 -7.25 -12.74 -7.74
CA LEU A 32 -8.63 -12.69 -7.25
C LEU A 32 -9.49 -13.76 -7.94
N ALA A 33 -9.35 -13.89 -9.25
CA ALA A 33 -10.08 -14.83 -10.08
C ALA A 33 -9.54 -16.28 -10.05
N GLY A 34 -8.42 -16.54 -9.38
CA GLY A 34 -7.77 -17.86 -9.36
C GLY A 34 -7.35 -18.32 -10.75
N LEU A 35 -6.75 -17.42 -11.53
CA LEU A 35 -6.28 -17.69 -12.89
C LEU A 35 -4.85 -18.22 -12.88
N ASP A 36 -4.56 -19.11 -13.82
CA ASP A 36 -3.21 -19.58 -14.13
C ASP A 36 -2.52 -18.66 -15.14
N ALA A 37 -1.20 -18.85 -15.32
CA ALA A 37 -0.40 -18.10 -16.29
C ALA A 37 -0.86 -18.28 -17.75
N ALA A 38 -1.55 -19.37 -18.07
CA ALA A 38 -2.08 -19.64 -19.42
C ALA A 38 -3.38 -18.87 -19.71
N THR A 39 -4.02 -18.30 -18.69
CA THR A 39 -5.29 -17.59 -18.79
C THR A 39 -5.20 -16.23 -18.10
N PRO A 40 -4.40 -15.29 -18.64
CA PRO A 40 -4.17 -14.00 -18.00
C PRO A 40 -5.43 -13.12 -18.03
N TRP A 41 -5.56 -12.25 -17.02
CA TRP A 41 -6.71 -11.35 -16.85
C TRP A 41 -7.03 -10.46 -18.07
N PRO A 42 -6.06 -9.87 -18.80
CA PRO A 42 -6.33 -9.08 -20.01
C PRO A 42 -7.16 -9.81 -21.07
N GLY A 43 -7.11 -11.15 -21.10
CA GLY A 43 -7.94 -11.96 -22.00
C GLY A 43 -9.44 -11.88 -21.72
N PHE A 44 -9.88 -11.31 -20.59
CA PHE A 44 -11.29 -11.12 -20.23
C PHE A 44 -11.75 -9.66 -20.33
N VAL A 45 -10.81 -8.71 -20.20
CA VAL A 45 -11.09 -7.27 -20.23
C VAL A 45 -10.70 -6.59 -21.55
N GLY A 46 -10.18 -7.33 -22.52
CA GLY A 46 -9.86 -6.80 -23.85
C GLY A 46 -9.54 -7.86 -24.91
N GLY A 47 -9.04 -7.39 -26.06
CA GLY A 47 -8.70 -8.21 -27.22
C GLY A 47 -9.82 -8.36 -28.26
N PRO A 48 -9.51 -8.85 -29.47
CA PRO A 48 -10.49 -9.02 -30.55
C PRO A 48 -11.53 -10.12 -30.25
N GLU A 49 -11.19 -11.10 -29.42
CA GLU A 49 -12.09 -12.16 -28.95
C GLU A 49 -11.93 -12.38 -27.44
N PRO A 50 -12.60 -11.55 -26.61
CA PRO A 50 -12.53 -11.64 -25.16
C PRO A 50 -13.10 -12.96 -24.64
N ARG A 51 -12.38 -13.59 -23.70
CA ARG A 51 -12.84 -14.78 -22.99
C ARG A 51 -14.01 -14.42 -22.06
N THR A 52 -14.94 -15.34 -21.89
CA THR A 52 -16.06 -15.18 -20.97
C THR A 52 -15.74 -15.75 -19.59
N LEU A 53 -16.18 -15.06 -18.54
CA LEU A 53 -16.03 -15.52 -17.17
C LEU A 53 -17.10 -16.57 -16.83
N GLY A 54 -16.67 -17.80 -16.57
CA GLY A 54 -17.56 -18.88 -16.15
C GLY A 54 -18.19 -18.60 -14.78
N ARG A 55 -19.43 -19.06 -14.58
CA ARG A 55 -20.24 -18.82 -13.37
C ARG A 55 -19.52 -19.15 -12.06
N GLN A 56 -18.82 -20.28 -11.99
CA GLN A 56 -18.15 -20.71 -10.76
C GLN A 56 -17.00 -19.77 -10.40
N ARG A 57 -16.28 -19.27 -11.40
CA ARG A 57 -15.19 -18.32 -11.21
C ARG A 57 -15.72 -16.96 -10.75
N LEU A 58 -16.78 -16.47 -11.38
CA LEU A 58 -17.43 -15.24 -10.91
C LEU A 58 -17.96 -15.40 -9.47
N PHE A 59 -18.59 -16.52 -9.15
CA PHE A 59 -19.03 -16.82 -7.79
C PHE A 59 -17.86 -16.79 -6.79
N TYR A 60 -16.74 -17.46 -7.12
CA TYR A 60 -15.54 -17.47 -6.29
C TYR A 60 -14.97 -16.05 -6.09
N MET A 61 -14.87 -15.26 -7.16
CA MET A 61 -14.42 -13.86 -7.08
C MET A 61 -15.32 -13.03 -6.17
N MET A 62 -16.64 -13.11 -6.36
CA MET A 62 -17.59 -12.31 -5.59
C MET A 62 -17.62 -12.76 -4.13
N ALA A 63 -17.52 -14.05 -3.85
CA ALA A 63 -17.39 -14.58 -2.49
C ALA A 63 -16.18 -13.97 -1.78
N ARG A 64 -14.99 -13.93 -2.41
CA ARG A 64 -13.78 -13.31 -1.84
C ARG A 64 -13.92 -11.82 -1.57
N LEU A 65 -14.72 -11.11 -2.37
CA LEU A 65 -14.93 -9.66 -2.19
C LEU A 65 -16.04 -9.31 -1.18
N THR A 66 -16.90 -10.27 -0.81
CA THR A 66 -18.12 -9.99 -0.04
C THR A 66 -18.16 -10.68 1.31
N LEU A 67 -17.50 -11.83 1.45
CA LEU A 67 -17.41 -12.54 2.72
C LEU A 67 -16.37 -11.88 3.60
N ASP A 68 -16.71 -11.69 4.88
CA ASP A 68 -15.73 -11.31 5.89
C ASP A 68 -14.78 -12.48 6.22
N GLU A 69 -13.70 -12.20 6.93
CA GLU A 69 -12.67 -13.20 7.26
C GLU A 69 -13.24 -14.43 7.98
N ARG A 70 -14.18 -14.23 8.91
CA ARG A 70 -14.80 -15.32 9.65
C ARG A 70 -15.69 -16.17 8.76
N GLN A 71 -16.44 -15.54 7.86
CA GLN A 71 -17.28 -16.22 6.89
C GLN A 71 -16.44 -16.99 5.87
N TRP A 72 -15.33 -16.40 5.41
CA TRP A 72 -14.38 -17.02 4.51
C TRP A 72 -13.73 -18.25 5.15
N GLN A 73 -13.24 -18.14 6.39
CA GLN A 73 -12.65 -19.27 7.11
C GLN A 73 -13.63 -20.44 7.25
N ARG A 74 -14.91 -20.17 7.52
CA ARG A 74 -15.94 -21.21 7.57
C ARG A 74 -16.11 -21.96 6.25
N VAL A 75 -15.94 -21.29 5.11
CA VAL A 75 -15.97 -21.95 3.79
C VAL A 75 -14.76 -22.87 3.64
N LEU A 76 -13.56 -22.41 4.01
CA LEU A 76 -12.34 -23.20 3.93
C LEU A 76 -12.39 -24.44 4.86
N ASP A 77 -12.93 -24.28 6.06
CA ASP A 77 -13.12 -25.39 6.99
C ASP A 77 -14.13 -26.39 6.44
N ALA A 78 -15.25 -25.94 5.89
CA ALA A 78 -16.23 -26.81 5.23
C ALA A 78 -15.62 -27.55 4.02
N MET A 79 -14.71 -26.91 3.28
CA MET A 79 -13.96 -27.59 2.20
C MET A 79 -13.05 -28.69 2.75
N ARG A 80 -12.36 -28.44 3.87
CA ARG A 80 -11.53 -29.45 4.55
C ARG A 80 -12.36 -30.59 5.12
N GLU A 81 -13.51 -30.30 5.73
CA GLU A 81 -14.47 -31.30 6.20
C GLU A 81 -14.99 -32.17 5.06
N ALA A 82 -15.18 -31.59 3.87
CA ALA A 82 -15.53 -32.33 2.65
C ALA A 82 -14.35 -33.13 2.04
N GLY A 83 -13.15 -33.07 2.64
CA GLY A 83 -11.98 -33.85 2.26
C GLY A 83 -10.99 -33.13 1.33
N ALA A 84 -11.20 -31.84 1.03
CA ALA A 84 -10.24 -31.07 0.25
C ALA A 84 -8.94 -30.85 1.05
N ARG A 85 -7.80 -30.96 0.36
CA ARG A 85 -6.47 -30.67 0.90
C ARG A 85 -5.86 -29.56 0.07
N PHE A 86 -5.49 -28.49 0.73
CA PHE A 86 -4.89 -27.32 0.10
C PHE A 86 -4.12 -26.53 1.16
N ASP A 87 -3.01 -25.96 0.70
CA ASP A 87 -2.29 -24.93 1.42
C ASP A 87 -2.76 -23.57 0.89
N TYR A 88 -2.85 -22.59 1.77
CA TYR A 88 -3.05 -21.21 1.37
C TYR A 88 -2.22 -20.32 2.29
N GLU A 89 -1.67 -19.26 1.72
CA GLU A 89 -1.05 -18.22 2.52
C GLU A 89 -2.15 -17.52 3.30
N VAL A 90 -2.14 -17.71 4.62
CA VAL A 90 -2.82 -16.80 5.54
C VAL A 90 -1.95 -15.53 5.51
N PRO A 91 -2.45 -14.36 5.06
CA PRO A 91 -1.75 -13.12 5.36
C PRO A 91 -1.61 -13.09 6.86
N LEU A 92 -0.37 -13.17 7.33
CA LEU A 92 -0.04 -13.39 8.73
C LEU A 92 -0.70 -12.30 9.58
N ALA A 93 -1.87 -12.60 10.13
CA ALA A 93 -2.39 -11.90 11.28
C ALA A 93 -1.55 -12.35 12.46
N ALA A 94 -0.44 -11.65 12.68
CA ALA A 94 0.26 -11.49 13.95
C ALA A 94 0.46 -12.76 14.80
N SER A 95 1.29 -13.71 14.36
CA SER A 95 1.99 -14.65 15.28
C SER A 95 3.03 -15.55 14.57
N ALA A 96 3.85 -14.98 13.71
CA ALA A 96 5.18 -15.51 13.44
C ALA A 96 6.07 -14.29 13.16
N GLU A 97 7.11 -14.12 13.97
CA GLU A 97 8.14 -13.12 13.71
C GLU A 97 8.66 -13.36 12.29
N PRO A 98 8.52 -12.39 11.37
CA PRO A 98 9.07 -12.54 10.03
C PRO A 98 10.59 -12.65 10.16
N ALA A 99 11.20 -13.54 9.38
CA ALA A 99 12.64 -13.47 9.12
C ALA A 99 12.97 -12.03 8.71
N PRO A 100 14.10 -11.45 9.19
CA PRO A 100 14.33 -10.01 9.08
C PRO A 100 14.22 -9.59 7.62
N GLN A 101 13.12 -8.93 7.31
CA GLN A 101 13.07 -7.98 6.21
C GLN A 101 14.18 -6.96 6.52
N PRO A 102 14.82 -6.31 5.54
CA PRO A 102 15.61 -5.12 5.85
C PRO A 102 14.67 -4.22 6.63
N GLU A 103 14.87 -4.15 7.94
CA GLU A 103 14.02 -3.40 8.84
C GLU A 103 14.13 -1.98 8.30
N ALA A 104 13.00 -1.40 7.89
CA ALA A 104 12.95 0.04 7.72
C ALA A 104 13.55 0.60 9.00
N ASP A 105 14.66 1.33 8.91
CA ASP A 105 15.27 1.87 10.13
C ASP A 105 14.25 2.86 10.70
N GLU A 106 13.63 2.46 11.81
CA GLU A 106 12.66 3.26 12.53
C GLU A 106 13.35 3.95 13.70
N ASP A 107 13.23 5.27 13.76
CA ASP A 107 13.71 6.07 14.87
C ASP A 107 12.56 6.93 15.42
N ARG A 108 12.55 7.16 16.73
CA ARG A 108 11.56 8.04 17.38
C ARG A 108 12.27 9.21 18.02
N LYS A 109 11.97 10.41 17.51
CA LYS A 109 12.61 11.65 17.99
C LYS A 109 11.57 12.76 18.15
N PHE A 110 11.55 13.40 19.32
CA PHE A 110 10.65 14.50 19.65
C PHE A 110 9.15 14.22 19.39
N GLY A 111 8.72 12.96 19.51
CA GLY A 111 7.35 12.53 19.25
C GLY A 111 7.05 12.17 17.79
N MET A 112 7.98 12.41 16.86
CA MET A 112 7.87 12.00 15.46
C MET A 112 8.40 10.58 15.26
N LEU A 113 7.69 9.80 14.43
CA LEU A 113 8.20 8.54 13.88
C LEU A 113 8.97 8.82 12.58
N LEU A 114 10.25 8.46 12.54
CA LEU A 114 11.13 8.61 11.39
C LEU A 114 11.35 7.24 10.77
N VAL A 115 11.14 7.12 9.46
CA VAL A 115 11.21 5.84 8.76
C VAL A 115 11.91 6.03 7.41
N SER A 116 12.98 5.26 7.16
CA SER A 116 13.54 5.07 5.81
C SER A 116 13.16 3.68 5.30
N ARG A 117 12.66 3.58 4.05
CA ARG A 117 12.26 2.29 3.46
C ARG A 117 13.37 1.24 3.53
N ASN A 118 14.61 1.64 3.20
CA ASN A 118 15.75 0.73 3.12
C ASN A 118 16.80 0.96 4.22
N GLY A 119 16.56 1.90 5.14
CA GLY A 119 17.48 2.25 6.23
C GLY A 119 18.80 2.86 5.76
N ALA A 120 18.83 3.51 4.60
CA ALA A 120 20.07 4.10 4.10
C ALA A 120 20.58 5.19 5.07
N PHE A 121 21.86 5.14 5.41
CA PHE A 121 22.45 6.01 6.44
C PHE A 121 22.18 7.50 6.19
N HIS A 122 22.36 7.96 4.95
CA HIS A 122 22.14 9.35 4.57
C HIS A 122 20.65 9.75 4.64
N GLU A 123 19.73 8.84 4.34
CA GLU A 123 18.28 9.10 4.49
C GLU A 123 17.93 9.24 5.97
N MET A 124 18.44 8.34 6.81
CA MET A 124 18.23 8.38 8.25
C MET A 124 18.85 9.62 8.90
N GLU A 125 20.00 10.08 8.42
CA GLU A 125 20.61 11.34 8.86
C GLU A 125 19.72 12.54 8.52
N GLN A 126 19.27 12.64 7.27
CA GLN A 126 18.32 13.69 6.83
C GLN A 126 17.06 13.72 7.70
N LEU A 127 16.46 12.55 7.98
CA LEU A 127 15.27 12.46 8.84
C LEU A 127 15.55 12.91 10.29
N ARG A 128 16.71 12.54 10.86
CA ARG A 128 17.09 12.92 12.22
C ARG A 128 17.43 14.40 12.37
N GLU A 129 18.01 15.00 11.33
CA GLU A 129 18.25 16.44 11.24
C GLU A 129 16.95 17.21 11.07
N PHE A 130 16.07 16.76 10.17
CA PHE A 130 14.73 17.33 10.02
C PHE A 130 14.00 17.36 11.37
N ALA A 131 14.00 16.22 12.09
CA ALA A 131 13.37 16.12 13.39
C ALA A 131 13.94 17.12 14.40
N HIS A 132 15.25 17.37 14.35
CA HIS A 132 15.90 18.36 15.20
C HIS A 132 15.43 19.79 14.86
N PHE A 133 15.46 20.20 13.60
CA PHE A 133 15.00 21.54 13.21
C PHE A 133 13.50 21.75 13.43
N ALA A 134 12.67 20.72 13.19
CA ALA A 134 11.24 20.78 13.49
C ALA A 134 10.98 20.94 15.00
N HIS A 135 11.82 20.35 15.85
CA HIS A 135 11.74 20.55 17.29
C HIS A 135 12.21 21.94 17.71
N GLU A 136 13.36 22.41 17.22
CA GLU A 136 13.87 23.76 17.49
C GLU A 136 12.87 24.86 17.07
N ALA A 137 12.14 24.63 15.97
CA ALA A 137 11.11 25.54 15.48
C ALA A 137 9.76 25.42 16.21
N ASP A 138 9.64 24.58 17.25
CA ASP A 138 8.42 24.29 18.02
C ASP A 138 7.25 23.76 17.16
N VAL A 139 7.55 22.97 16.14
CA VAL A 139 6.55 22.39 15.23
C VAL A 139 6.52 20.85 15.22
N SER A 140 7.47 20.20 15.91
CA SER A 140 7.55 18.73 16.04
C SER A 140 6.22 18.07 16.44
N ARG A 141 5.43 18.68 17.32
CA ARG A 141 4.11 18.18 17.76
C ARG A 141 3.08 18.02 16.63
N PHE A 142 3.22 18.80 15.56
CA PHE A 142 2.27 18.76 14.44
C PHE A 142 2.59 17.65 13.44
N ILE A 143 3.68 16.92 13.63
CA ILE A 143 4.14 15.89 12.71
C ILE A 143 4.04 14.53 13.43
N ASN A 144 3.22 13.64 12.89
CA ASN A 144 3.07 12.27 13.39
C ASN A 144 4.24 11.40 12.91
N SER A 145 4.51 11.43 11.60
CA SER A 145 5.57 10.63 11.00
C SER A 145 6.18 11.28 9.78
N VAL A 146 7.44 10.92 9.51
CA VAL A 146 8.21 11.29 8.33
C VAL A 146 8.73 10.00 7.69
N PHE A 147 8.41 9.80 6.42
CA PHE A 147 8.77 8.59 5.69
C PHE A 147 9.60 8.93 4.46
N TYR A 148 10.80 8.37 4.36
CA TYR A 148 11.67 8.46 3.19
C TYR A 148 11.52 7.22 2.32
N ASP A 149 11.02 7.42 1.09
CA ASP A 149 10.88 6.36 0.10
C ASP A 149 12.13 6.26 -0.77
N SER A 150 13.03 5.34 -0.42
CA SER A 150 14.31 5.14 -1.10
C SER A 150 14.18 4.75 -2.58
N ASP A 151 13.07 4.10 -2.98
CA ASP A 151 12.90 3.61 -4.36
C ASP A 151 12.66 4.76 -5.36
N ILE A 152 12.07 5.85 -4.88
CA ILE A 152 11.72 7.02 -5.70
C ILE A 152 12.40 8.31 -5.25
N ASP A 153 13.26 8.22 -4.24
CA ASP A 153 13.96 9.32 -3.59
C ASP A 153 12.97 10.46 -3.24
N LEU A 154 12.02 10.16 -2.36
CA LEU A 154 10.99 11.12 -1.96
C LEU A 154 10.55 10.94 -0.51
N CYS A 155 10.69 12.01 0.26
CA CYS A 155 10.20 12.09 1.63
C CYS A 155 8.77 12.61 1.71
N ARG A 156 7.96 12.06 2.63
CA ARG A 156 6.57 12.47 2.87
C ARG A 156 6.30 12.65 4.36
N PHE A 157 5.45 13.61 4.67
CA PHE A 157 5.03 13.94 6.04
C PHE A 157 3.59 13.52 6.29
N ARG A 158 3.35 12.95 7.46
CA ARG A 158 2.00 12.79 8.01
C ARG A 158 1.84 13.74 9.18
N PHE A 159 0.93 14.70 9.05
CA PHE A 159 0.63 15.63 10.13
C PHE A 159 -0.29 14.98 11.17
N ALA A 160 -0.18 15.43 12.42
CA ALA A 160 -1.14 15.10 13.45
C ALA A 160 -2.47 15.83 13.17
N ASP A 161 -3.59 15.19 13.52
CA ASP A 161 -4.91 15.82 13.53
C ASP A 161 -4.98 16.81 14.70
N ASP A 162 -4.37 17.98 14.55
CA ASP A 162 -4.24 19.01 15.60
C ASP A 162 -4.98 20.30 15.20
N GLU A 163 -5.89 20.77 16.06
CA GLU A 163 -6.55 22.08 16.00
C GLU A 163 -5.51 23.19 16.30
N GLY A 164 -4.56 23.40 15.40
CA GLY A 164 -3.48 24.37 15.64
C GLY A 164 -2.46 24.52 14.51
N LEU A 165 -2.53 23.72 13.45
CA LEU A 165 -1.64 23.83 12.31
C LEU A 165 -1.97 25.07 11.46
N THR A 166 -1.34 26.19 11.80
CA THR A 166 -1.43 27.46 11.06
C THR A 166 -0.46 27.50 9.89
N ASP A 167 -0.69 28.41 8.92
CA ASP A 167 0.23 28.64 7.80
C ASP A 167 1.66 28.94 8.28
N ALA A 168 1.82 29.76 9.32
CA ALA A 168 3.13 30.05 9.92
C ALA A 168 3.80 28.82 10.55
N SER A 169 3.03 27.81 10.97
CA SER A 169 3.58 26.55 11.45
C SER A 169 3.94 25.64 10.27
N ARG A 170 3.15 25.65 9.20
CA ARG A 170 3.47 24.94 7.95
C ARG A 170 4.75 25.49 7.31
N ASP A 171 4.94 26.81 7.27
CA ASP A 171 6.14 27.46 6.75
C ASP A 171 7.39 27.01 7.53
N ARG A 172 7.31 26.95 8.87
CA ARG A 172 8.41 26.46 9.71
C ARG A 172 8.73 24.99 9.47
N ILE A 173 7.72 24.15 9.22
CA ILE A 173 7.94 22.74 8.85
C ILE A 173 8.59 22.64 7.47
N PHE A 174 8.10 23.45 6.52
CA PHE A 174 8.66 23.53 5.18
C PHE A 174 10.14 23.96 5.22
N ASP A 175 10.47 24.99 6.00
CA ASP A 175 11.85 25.47 6.15
C ASP A 175 12.77 24.39 6.75
N ALA A 176 12.29 23.64 7.75
CA ALA A 176 13.01 22.51 8.32
C ALA A 176 13.25 21.41 7.28
N ALA A 177 12.23 21.07 6.49
CA ALA A 177 12.33 20.08 5.41
C ALA A 177 13.28 20.56 4.30
N HIS A 178 13.12 21.79 3.84
CA HIS A 178 13.95 22.38 2.79
C HIS A 178 15.43 22.46 3.18
N ARG A 179 15.73 22.63 4.47
CA ARG A 179 17.11 22.67 4.95
C ARG A 179 17.80 21.30 4.97
N THR A 180 17.04 20.22 5.15
CA THR A 180 17.61 18.90 5.50
C THR A 180 17.31 17.81 4.51
N ILE A 181 16.14 17.82 3.89
CA ILE A 181 15.65 16.74 3.04
C ILE A 181 15.92 17.06 1.57
N THR A 182 16.65 16.19 0.88
CA THR A 182 17.04 16.37 -0.52
C THR A 182 15.85 16.47 -1.45
N ARG A 183 14.81 15.66 -1.22
CA ARG A 183 13.59 15.69 -2.02
C ARG A 183 12.37 15.31 -1.19
N PHE A 184 11.36 16.17 -1.15
CA PHE A 184 10.18 15.97 -0.31
C PHE A 184 8.89 16.49 -0.94
N GLU A 185 7.78 15.85 -0.57
CA GLU A 185 6.44 16.29 -0.93
C GLU A 185 5.87 17.20 0.17
N PHE A 186 5.36 18.37 -0.22
CA PHE A 186 4.67 19.30 0.67
C PHE A 186 3.51 19.95 -0.08
N ASP A 187 2.32 19.95 0.50
CA ASP A 187 1.11 20.53 -0.13
C ASP A 187 0.84 20.08 -1.58
N GLY A 188 1.10 18.80 -1.86
CA GLY A 188 0.87 18.18 -3.17
C GLY A 188 1.89 18.57 -4.24
N ARG A 189 3.01 19.19 -3.85
CA ARG A 189 4.12 19.54 -4.75
C ARG A 189 5.43 18.92 -4.24
N ILE A 190 6.33 18.62 -5.17
CA ILE A 190 7.66 18.09 -4.85
C ILE A 190 8.65 19.26 -4.84
N TYR A 191 9.43 19.32 -3.77
CA TYR A 191 10.48 20.30 -3.54
C TYR A 191 11.83 19.61 -3.42
N HIS A 192 12.89 20.35 -3.72
CA HIS A 192 14.26 19.91 -3.56
C HIS A 192 14.93 20.79 -2.51
N GLY A 193 15.46 20.16 -1.47
CA GLY A 193 16.12 20.80 -0.35
C GLY A 193 17.46 20.14 -0.06
N GLY A 194 17.93 20.27 1.19
CA GLY A 194 19.17 19.67 1.66
C GLY A 194 20.41 20.16 0.92
N ILE A 195 21.57 19.68 1.34
CA ILE A 195 22.77 19.70 0.50
C ILE A 195 22.75 18.39 -0.28
N PRO A 196 22.90 18.38 -1.61
CA PRO A 196 22.94 17.15 -2.37
C PRO A 196 24.01 16.22 -1.78
N PRO A 197 23.71 14.94 -1.51
CA PRO A 197 24.75 14.01 -1.10
C PRO A 197 25.83 13.97 -2.20
N GLU A 198 27.12 13.92 -1.82
CA GLU A 198 28.17 13.63 -2.79
C GLU A 198 27.81 12.32 -3.48
N SER A 199 27.75 12.34 -4.81
CA SER A 199 27.38 11.18 -5.62
C SER A 199 28.34 10.04 -5.32
N ASP A 200 27.86 9.01 -4.62
CA ASP A 200 28.58 7.75 -4.50
C ASP A 200 28.74 7.19 -5.93
N GLY A 201 29.97 7.20 -6.43
CA GLY A 201 30.36 6.75 -7.77
C GLY A 201 30.53 5.23 -7.89
#